data_AF-A0A942V6I6-F1
#
_entry.id   AF-A0A942V6I6-F1
#
_cell.length_a   1.000
_cell.length_b   1.000
_cell.length_c   1.000
_cell.angle_alpha   90.00
_cell.angle_beta   90.00
_cell.angle_gamma   90.00
#
_symmetry.space_group_name_H-M   'P 1'
#
loop_
_entity.id
_entity.type
_entity.pdbx_description
1 polymer ?
#
loop_
_entity_poly.entity_id
_entity_poly.type
_entity_poly.pdbx_seq_one_letter_code
_entity_poly.pdbx_strand_id
1 'polypeptide(L)'
;DLLNLPIIVPKTLMHNKSDNNKFLQWFKDDIEKLNIVLTKNLVYSSIFMVKEGIGYSLTIIDINNKDICFIPLKPKLKPRINIVWKKGQIFSQAGKIFLDKLYNKFEKK
;
A
#
# COMPACT_ATOMS: atom_id res chain seq x y z
N ASP A 1 -19.40 -2.12 -4.00
CA ASP A 1 -18.98 -0.71 -4.13
C ASP A 1 -18.38 -0.25 -2.81
N LEU A 2 -17.40 0.66 -2.82
CA LEU A 2 -16.66 1.10 -1.63
C LEU A 2 -17.21 2.39 -1.00
N LEU A 3 -17.93 3.21 -1.76
CA LEU A 3 -18.32 4.56 -1.36
C LEU A 3 -19.07 4.65 -0.02
N ASN A 4 -19.97 3.69 0.24
CA ASN A 4 -20.84 3.69 1.42
C ASN A 4 -20.29 2.84 2.58
N LEU A 5 -19.07 2.30 2.46
CA LEU A 5 -18.48 1.44 3.48
C LEU A 5 -17.56 2.26 4.40
N PRO A 6 -17.49 1.94 5.72
CA PRO A 6 -16.49 2.55 6.60
C PRO A 6 -15.10 2.05 6.21
N ILE A 7 -14.26 2.92 5.64
CA ILE A 7 -12.94 2.55 5.11
C ILE A 7 -11.83 2.98 6.06
N ILE A 8 -10.89 2.07 6.28
CA ILE A 8 -9.63 2.29 6.98
C ILE A 8 -8.50 2.36 5.95
N VAL A 9 -7.84 3.51 5.85
CA VAL A 9 -6.81 3.75 4.81
C VAL A 9 -5.40 3.92 5.39
N PRO A 10 -4.35 3.45 4.71
CA PRO A 10 -2.98 3.81 5.06
C PRO A 10 -2.78 5.33 5.04
N LYS A 11 -2.17 5.88 6.10
CA LYS A 11 -1.90 7.32 6.26
C LYS A 11 -1.14 7.89 5.04
N THR A 12 -0.21 7.12 4.47
CA THR A 12 0.56 7.50 3.27
C THR A 12 -0.30 7.79 2.04
N LEU A 13 -1.49 7.17 1.92
CA LEU A 13 -2.39 7.44 0.79
C LEU A 13 -3.02 8.84 0.87
N MET A 14 -3.14 9.41 2.07
CA MET A 14 -3.80 10.70 2.31
C MET A 14 -2.82 11.88 2.32
N HIS A 15 -1.57 11.66 2.75
CA HIS A 15 -0.58 12.73 2.81
C HIS A 15 0.02 13.09 1.45
N ASN A 16 0.11 12.13 0.52
CA ASN A 16 0.66 12.38 -0.80
C ASN A 16 -0.43 12.91 -1.75
N LYS A 17 -0.77 14.20 -1.66
CA LYS A 17 -1.65 14.90 -2.62
C LYS A 17 -0.96 15.27 -3.94
N SER A 18 0.24 14.74 -4.20
CA SER A 18 0.92 14.93 -5.48
C SER A 18 0.17 14.21 -6.59
N ASP A 19 0.17 14.80 -7.79
CA ASP A 19 -0.40 14.23 -9.01
C ASP A 19 0.07 12.80 -9.32
N ASN A 20 1.20 12.35 -8.74
CA ASN A 20 1.72 10.99 -8.91
C ASN A 20 1.06 9.93 -8.01
N ASN A 21 0.11 10.30 -7.15
CA ASN A 21 -0.57 9.33 -6.31
C ASN A 21 -1.61 8.53 -7.12
N LYS A 22 -1.19 7.35 -7.59
CA LYS A 22 -2.05 6.43 -8.35
C LYS A 22 -3.34 6.04 -7.63
N PHE A 23 -3.37 6.09 -6.29
CA PHE A 23 -4.58 5.82 -5.53
C PHE A 23 -5.61 6.95 -5.70
N LEU A 24 -5.18 8.21 -5.57
CA LEU A 24 -6.04 9.36 -5.83
C LEU A 24 -6.51 9.38 -7.28
N GLN A 25 -5.62 9.10 -8.24
CA GLN A 25 -6.00 8.99 -9.66
C GLN A 25 -7.02 7.86 -9.94
N TRP A 26 -6.97 6.77 -9.16
CA TRP A 26 -7.89 5.64 -9.33
C TRP A 26 -9.29 6.00 -8.87
N PHE A 27 -9.40 6.73 -7.76
CA PHE A 27 -10.68 7.21 -7.23
C PHE A 27 -11.14 8.53 -7.87
N LYS A 28 -10.26 9.31 -8.51
CA LYS A 28 -10.56 10.62 -9.10
C LYS A 28 -11.38 11.48 -8.12
N ASP A 29 -12.53 11.97 -8.57
CA ASP A 29 -13.44 12.83 -7.82
C ASP A 29 -14.23 12.07 -6.74
N ASP A 30 -14.24 10.73 -6.79
CA ASP A 30 -14.95 9.90 -5.81
C ASP A 30 -14.17 9.72 -4.51
N ILE A 31 -12.91 10.18 -4.44
CA ILE A 31 -12.11 10.10 -3.21
C ILE A 31 -12.76 10.89 -2.06
N GLU A 32 -13.35 12.05 -2.36
CA GLU A 32 -14.02 12.90 -1.37
C GLU A 32 -15.32 12.28 -0.86
N LYS A 33 -15.88 11.34 -1.62
CA LYS A 33 -17.10 10.60 -1.27
C LYS A 33 -16.82 9.35 -0.44
N LEU A 34 -15.55 8.97 -0.27
CA LEU A 34 -15.21 7.81 0.56
C LEU A 34 -15.46 8.12 2.03
N ASN A 35 -16.20 7.23 2.70
CA ASN A 35 -16.37 7.27 4.14
C ASN A 35 -15.10 6.76 4.86
N ILE A 36 -14.09 7.61 4.97
CA ILE A 36 -12.84 7.30 5.67
C ILE A 36 -13.04 7.49 7.18
N VAL A 37 -13.19 6.39 7.90
CA VAL A 37 -13.44 6.42 9.36
C VAL A 37 -12.14 6.44 10.16
N LEU A 38 -11.06 5.85 9.63
CA LEU A 38 -9.78 5.74 10.32
C LEU A 38 -8.59 5.74 9.34
N THR A 39 -7.43 6.12 9.87
CA THR A 39 -6.15 5.95 9.18
C THR A 39 -5.22 5.04 9.97
N LYS A 40 -4.33 4.36 9.26
CA LYS A 40 -3.37 3.40 9.85
C LYS A 40 -1.95 3.60 9.34
N ASN A 41 -0.97 3.23 10.16
CA ASN A 41 0.44 3.20 9.77
C ASN A 41 0.90 1.78 9.38
N LEU A 42 0.43 0.77 10.12
CA LEU A 42 0.84 -0.62 9.93
C LEU A 42 -0.31 -1.45 9.35
N VAL A 43 0.03 -2.37 8.45
CA VAL A 43 -0.94 -3.30 7.88
C VAL A 43 -1.49 -4.24 8.95
N TYR A 44 -0.67 -4.68 9.91
CA TYR A 44 -1.07 -5.61 10.96
C TYR A 44 -2.17 -5.07 11.90
N SER A 45 -2.12 -3.78 12.26
CA SER A 45 -3.17 -3.17 13.12
C SER A 45 -4.55 -3.19 12.48
N SER A 46 -4.61 -3.33 11.16
CA SER A 46 -5.87 -3.41 10.40
C SER A 46 -6.62 -4.69 10.68
N ILE A 47 -5.90 -5.79 10.93
CA ILE A 47 -6.51 -7.11 11.08
C ILE A 47 -7.48 -7.07 12.26
N PHE A 48 -7.01 -6.56 13.40
CA PHE A 48 -7.85 -6.41 14.59
C PHE A 48 -9.03 -5.46 14.32
N MET A 49 -8.79 -4.31 13.69
CA MET A 49 -9.86 -3.35 13.41
C MET A 49 -10.96 -3.95 12.50
N VAL A 50 -10.58 -4.73 11.49
CA VAL A 50 -11.52 -5.39 10.58
C VAL A 50 -12.25 -6.53 11.30
N LYS A 51 -11.54 -7.32 12.12
CA LYS A 51 -12.12 -8.41 12.93
C LYS A 51 -13.17 -7.91 13.91
N GLU A 52 -12.91 -6.79 14.57
CA GLU A 52 -13.83 -6.15 15.51
C GLU A 52 -14.97 -5.37 14.80
N GLY A 53 -15.06 -5.44 13.47
CA GLY A 53 -16.15 -4.83 12.71
C GLY A 53 -16.08 -3.31 12.58
N ILE A 54 -14.93 -2.68 12.89
CA ILE A 54 -14.75 -1.22 12.79
C ILE A 54 -14.88 -0.73 11.34
N GLY A 55 -14.50 -1.57 10.38
CA GLY A 55 -14.71 -1.30 8.96
C GLY A 55 -13.84 -2.13 8.04
N TYR A 56 -13.73 -1.70 6.78
CA TYR A 56 -12.98 -2.37 5.73
C TYR A 56 -11.62 -1.71 5.54
N SER A 57 -10.55 -2.49 5.54
CA SER A 57 -9.20 -1.94 5.42
C SER A 57 -8.64 -2.08 4.00
N LEU A 58 -8.15 -0.96 3.45
CA LEU A 58 -7.36 -1.00 2.23
C LEU A 58 -5.92 -1.39 2.54
N THR A 59 -5.39 -2.39 1.83
CA THR A 59 -4.03 -2.89 2.00
C THR A 59 -3.41 -3.32 0.67
N ILE A 60 -2.09 -3.23 0.59
CA ILE A 60 -1.29 -3.65 -0.57
C ILE A 60 -0.85 -5.11 -0.50
N ILE A 61 -0.94 -5.73 0.68
CA ILE A 61 -0.46 -7.08 0.97
C ILE A 61 -1.60 -7.87 1.59
N ASP A 62 -1.81 -9.08 1.05
CA ASP A 62 -2.64 -10.10 1.67
C ASP A 62 -1.85 -10.77 2.82
N ILE A 63 -2.47 -10.82 3.99
CA ILE A 63 -1.86 -11.32 5.22
C ILE A 63 -2.24 -12.80 5.45
N ASN A 64 -3.03 -13.41 4.55
CA ASN A 64 -3.44 -14.82 4.59
C ASN A 64 -3.99 -15.24 5.97
N ASN A 65 -4.80 -14.39 6.58
CA ASN A 65 -5.42 -14.68 7.87
C ASN A 65 -6.82 -15.25 7.64
N LYS A 66 -7.13 -16.39 8.28
CA LYS A 66 -8.37 -17.16 8.06
C LYS A 66 -9.65 -16.40 8.40
N ASP A 67 -9.54 -15.40 9.28
CA ASP A 67 -10.69 -14.68 9.82
C ASP A 67 -11.00 -13.41 9.03
N ILE A 68 -10.23 -13.10 7.98
CA ILE A 68 -10.46 -11.95 7.11
C ILE A 68 -10.41 -12.39 5.64
N CYS A 69 -11.24 -11.75 4.82
CA CYS A 69 -11.23 -11.99 3.37
C CYS A 69 -10.49 -10.83 2.68
N PHE A 70 -9.48 -11.17 1.87
CA PHE A 70 -8.84 -10.19 1.00
C PHE A 70 -9.57 -10.11 -0.35
N ILE A 71 -10.15 -8.95 -0.64
CA ILE A 71 -10.90 -8.71 -1.88
C ILE A 71 -10.06 -7.81 -2.79
N PRO A 72 -9.59 -8.30 -3.95
CA PRO A 72 -8.82 -7.47 -4.88
C PRO A 72 -9.72 -6.42 -5.54
N LEU A 73 -9.26 -5.17 -5.56
CA LEU A 73 -9.94 -4.08 -6.25
C LEU A 73 -9.99 -4.31 -7.76
N LYS A 74 -11.09 -3.88 -8.38
CA LYS A 74 -11.30 -3.86 -9.83
C LYS A 74 -11.60 -2.43 -10.27
N PRO A 75 -10.82 -1.83 -11.19
CA PRO A 75 -9.62 -2.38 -11.85
C PRO A 75 -8.41 -2.53 -10.90
N LYS A 76 -7.50 -3.47 -11.22
CA LYS A 76 -6.36 -3.81 -10.35
C LYS A 76 -5.40 -2.62 -10.18
N LEU A 77 -5.25 -2.15 -8.95
CA LEU A 77 -4.25 -1.15 -8.58
C LEU A 77 -2.93 -1.83 -8.20
N LYS A 78 -1.88 -1.68 -9.02
CA LYS A 78 -0.54 -2.23 -8.74
C LYS A 78 0.37 -1.15 -8.14
N PRO A 79 0.83 -1.29 -6.89
CA PRO A 79 1.85 -0.40 -6.34
C PRO A 79 3.17 -0.61 -7.09
N ARG A 80 3.97 0.45 -7.23
CA ARG A 80 5.36 0.37 -7.70
C ARG A 80 6.29 0.52 -6.50
N ILE A 81 7.22 -0.41 -6.37
CA ILE A 81 8.28 -0.35 -5.36
C ILE A 81 9.56 0.02 -6.11
N ASN A 82 10.20 1.12 -5.69
CA ASN A 82 11.43 1.59 -6.29
C ASN A 82 12.52 1.61 -5.22
N ILE A 83 13.75 1.33 -5.63
CA ILE A 83 14.93 1.51 -4.79
C ILE A 83 15.66 2.73 -5.30
N VAL A 84 15.95 3.67 -4.40
CA VAL A 84 16.46 4.99 -4.74
C VAL A 84 17.68 5.33 -3.91
N TRP A 85 18.65 6.03 -4.52
CA TRP A 85 19.86 6.53 -3.88
C TRP A 85 20.30 7.86 -4.53
N LYS A 86 21.22 8.57 -3.87
CA LYS A 86 21.76 9.83 -4.40
C LYS A 86 22.59 9.57 -5.66
N LYS A 87 22.50 10.45 -6.66
CA LYS A 87 23.38 10.40 -7.84
C LYS A 87 24.86 10.42 -7.37
N GLY A 88 25.65 9.45 -7.82
CA GLY A 88 27.05 9.29 -7.41
C GLY A 88 27.27 8.60 -6.06
N GLN A 89 26.24 7.95 -5.48
CA GLN A 89 26.40 7.18 -4.24
C GLN A 89 27.46 6.08 -4.41
N ILE A 90 28.54 6.18 -3.64
CA ILE A 90 29.54 5.11 -3.52
C ILE A 90 29.05 4.16 -2.44
N PHE A 91 28.80 2.90 -2.81
CA PHE A 91 28.41 1.86 -1.87
C PHE A 91 29.64 1.21 -1.24
N SER A 92 29.55 0.88 0.05
CA SER A 92 30.50 -0.01 0.72
C SER A 92 30.48 -1.40 0.08
N GLN A 93 31.48 -2.23 0.36
CA GLN A 93 31.53 -3.60 -0.17
C GLN A 93 30.28 -4.40 0.23
N ALA A 94 29.83 -4.27 1.47
CA ALA A 94 28.59 -4.89 1.94
C ALA A 94 27.35 -4.35 1.20
N GLY A 95 27.30 -3.03 0.95
CA GLY A 95 26.21 -2.39 0.21
C GLY A 95 26.11 -2.87 -1.24
N LYS A 96 27.26 -3.05 -1.92
CA LYS A 96 27.31 -3.63 -3.28
C LYS A 96 26.77 -5.05 -3.29
N ILE A 97 27.28 -5.91 -2.40
CA ILE A 97 26.83 -7.31 -2.30
C ILE A 97 25.32 -7.38 -2.01
N PHE A 98 24.80 -6.52 -1.13
CA PHE A 98 23.37 -6.46 -0.85
C PHE A 98 22.56 -6.06 -2.09
N LEU A 99 23.00 -5.01 -2.80
CA LEU A 99 22.33 -4.51 -4.00
C LEU A 99 22.33 -5.57 -5.11
N ASP A 100 23.45 -6.25 -5.34
CA ASP A 100 23.57 -7.32 -6.32
C ASP A 100 22.65 -8.49 -5.99
N LYS A 101 22.61 -8.92 -4.72
CA LYS A 101 21.69 -9.96 -4.26
C LYS A 101 20.24 -9.55 -4.45
N LEU A 102 19.94 -8.28 -4.19
CA LEU A 102 18.61 -7.74 -4.34
C LEU A 102 18.19 -7.74 -5.82
N TYR A 103 19.01 -7.23 -6.73
CA TYR A 103 18.72 -7.23 -8.17
C TYR A 103 18.49 -8.64 -8.70
N ASN A 104 19.41 -9.57 -8.41
CA ASN A 104 19.29 -10.96 -8.84
C ASN A 104 17.99 -11.63 -8.35
N LYS A 105 17.49 -11.23 -7.17
CA LYS A 105 16.24 -11.77 -6.61
C LYS A 105 14.99 -11.22 -7.32
N PHE A 106 15.05 -10.01 -7.86
CA PHE A 106 13.89 -9.33 -8.46
C PHE A 106 13.90 -9.33 -10.00
N GLU A 107 15.04 -9.53 -10.68
CA GLU A 107 15.11 -9.66 -12.15
C GLU A 107 14.66 -11.03 -12.69
N LYS A 108 14.68 -12.08 -11.86
CA LYS A 108 14.28 -13.44 -12.27
C LYS A 108 12.77 -13.71 -12.19
N LYS A 109 11.92 -12.71 -12.45
CA LYS A 109 10.46 -12.87 -12.39
C LYS A 109 9.72 -12.34 -13.62
#